data_AF-A0A9J6ZF92-F1
#
_entry.id   AF-A0A9J6ZF92-F1
#
_cell.length_a   1.000
_cell.length_b   1.000
_cell.length_c   1.000
_cell.angle_alpha   90.00
_cell.angle_beta   90.00
_cell.angle_gamma   90.00
#
_symmetry.space_group_name_H-M   'P 1'
#
loop_
_entity.id
_entity.type
_entity.pdbx_description
1 polymer ?
#
loop_
_entity_poly.entity_id
_entity_poly.type
_entity_poly.pdbx_seq_one_letter_code
_entity_poly.pdbx_strand_id
1 'polypeptide(L)'
;MSESTVRFLKHHILLWIVFCVIFTLAALGIELLEGNKITTTEYYGLMNLGFVIIFLEFIGILIMYPMTFFPLTLLLNWQVRSNILKIVIYTVAGGASGLWIFQLLYGDFDNYFVTGYGLNVSTSIVIFSFAAFLYGGVDFLLRTITNK
;
A
#
# COMPACT_ATOMS: atom_id res chain seq x y z
N MET A 1 12.71 14.55 26.24
CA MET A 1 12.77 14.01 24.86
C MET A 1 13.57 15.00 24.03
N SER A 2 14.64 14.57 23.35
CA SER A 2 15.47 15.49 22.54
C SER A 2 14.71 15.95 21.29
N GLU A 3 15.01 17.14 20.77
CA GLU A 3 14.40 17.66 19.54
C GLU A 3 14.59 16.71 18.34
N SER A 4 15.72 15.99 18.30
CA SER A 4 15.99 14.95 17.31
C SER A 4 14.96 13.82 17.35
N THR A 5 14.61 13.32 18.54
CA THR A 5 13.60 12.27 18.72
C THR A 5 12.21 12.77 18.31
N VAL A 6 11.87 14.03 18.62
CA VAL A 6 10.57 14.59 18.23
C VAL A 6 10.44 14.68 16.71
N ARG A 7 11.48 15.17 16.01
CA ARG A 7 11.48 15.25 14.54
C ARG A 7 11.38 13.87 13.89
N PHE A 8 12.12 12.90 14.43
CA PHE A 8 12.06 11.51 13.98
C PHE A 8 10.64 10.94 14.09
N LEU A 9 10.00 11.08 15.26
CA LEU A 9 8.64 10.56 15.48
C LEU A 9 7.62 11.24 14.56
N LYS A 10 7.65 12.57 14.46
CA LYS A 10 6.75 13.32 13.57
C LYS A 10 6.83 12.84 12.13
N HIS A 11 8.04 12.65 11.61
CA HIS A 11 8.26 12.20 10.24
C HIS A 11 7.62 10.82 9.99
N HIS A 12 7.86 9.85 10.87
CA HIS A 12 7.35 8.48 10.68
C HIS A 12 5.85 8.35 10.94
N ILE A 13 5.28 9.15 11.85
CA ILE A 13 3.83 9.22 12.08
C ILE A 13 3.12 9.81 10.85
N LEU A 14 3.66 10.89 10.27
CA LEU A 14 3.08 11.47 9.06
C LEU A 14 3.14 10.49 7.89
N LEU A 15 4.27 9.80 7.71
CA LEU A 15 4.38 8.75 6.70
C LEU A 15 3.41 7.60 6.94
N TRP A 16 3.17 7.22 8.19
CA TRP A 16 2.18 6.19 8.51
C TRP A 16 0.77 6.62 8.09
N ILE A 17 0.35 7.83 8.44
CA ILE A 17 -0.97 8.37 8.05
C ILE A 17 -1.12 8.40 6.53
N VAL A 18 -0.09 8.91 5.84
CA VAL A 18 -0.07 8.98 4.37
C VAL A 18 -0.14 7.60 3.74
N PHE A 19 0.61 6.63 4.28
CA PHE A 19 0.55 5.24 3.85
C PHE A 19 -0.87 4.70 3.99
N CYS A 20 -1.49 4.83 5.17
CA CYS A 20 -2.84 4.34 5.41
C CYS A 20 -3.85 4.91 4.40
N VAL A 21 -3.80 6.22 4.14
CA VAL A 21 -4.72 6.86 3.18
C VAL A 21 -4.47 6.35 1.76
N ILE A 22 -3.24 6.43 1.27
CA ILE A 22 -2.93 6.11 -0.13
C ILE A 22 -3.16 4.62 -0.41
N PHE A 23 -2.73 3.73 0.50
CA PHE A 23 -2.87 2.29 0.28
C PHE A 23 -4.31 1.81 0.46
N THR A 24 -5.13 2.50 1.27
CA THR A 24 -6.58 2.17 1.35
C THR A 24 -7.28 2.55 0.06
N LEU A 25 -6.94 3.71 -0.51
CA LEU A 25 -7.44 4.11 -1.83
C LEU A 25 -6.94 3.17 -2.94
N ALA A 26 -5.72 2.64 -2.82
CA ALA A 26 -5.20 1.63 -3.75
C ALA A 26 -5.98 0.32 -3.67
N ALA A 27 -6.25 -0.20 -2.46
CA ALA A 27 -7.06 -1.39 -2.25
C ALA A 27 -8.48 -1.20 -2.80
N LEU A 28 -9.13 -0.09 -2.45
CA LEU A 28 -10.44 0.28 -2.99
C LEU A 28 -10.42 0.38 -4.52
N GLY A 29 -9.35 0.92 -5.10
CA GLY A 29 -9.18 1.00 -6.55
C GLY A 29 -9.17 -0.36 -7.22
N ILE A 30 -8.55 -1.36 -6.61
CA ILE A 30 -8.59 -2.75 -7.11
C ILE A 30 -9.99 -3.34 -6.94
N GLU A 31 -10.63 -3.17 -5.78
CA GLU A 31 -11.99 -3.65 -5.57
C GLU A 31 -12.95 -3.10 -6.64
N LEU A 32 -12.80 -1.82 -6.99
CA LEU A 32 -13.63 -1.18 -8.01
C LEU A 32 -13.35 -1.68 -9.43
N LEU A 33 -12.10 -2.01 -9.76
CA LEU A 33 -11.68 -2.37 -11.13
C LEU A 33 -11.70 -3.88 -11.39
N GLU A 34 -11.36 -4.68 -10.39
CA GLU A 34 -11.22 -6.14 -10.46
C GLU A 34 -12.28 -6.82 -9.60
N GLY A 35 -12.44 -6.41 -8.33
CA GLY A 35 -13.41 -7.03 -7.40
C GLY A 35 -14.86 -6.97 -7.90
N ASN A 36 -15.28 -5.85 -8.50
CA ASN A 36 -16.62 -5.67 -9.07
C ASN A 36 -16.96 -6.63 -10.23
N LYS A 37 -15.96 -7.30 -10.83
CA LYS A 37 -16.23 -8.33 -11.85
C LYS A 37 -16.79 -9.59 -11.22
N ILE A 38 -16.49 -9.85 -9.94
CA ILE A 38 -16.93 -11.04 -9.23
C ILE A 38 -18.37 -10.83 -8.76
N THR A 39 -19.29 -11.57 -9.36
CA THR A 39 -20.73 -11.41 -9.13
C THR A 39 -21.34 -12.46 -8.20
N THR A 40 -20.53 -13.37 -7.62
CA THR A 40 -21.03 -14.35 -6.64
C THR A 40 -21.22 -13.73 -5.26
N THR A 41 -22.07 -14.35 -4.45
CA THR A 41 -22.22 -14.04 -3.03
C THR A 41 -21.11 -14.62 -2.15
N GLU A 42 -20.26 -15.50 -2.70
CA GLU A 42 -19.15 -16.13 -1.98
C GLU A 42 -17.97 -15.18 -1.80
N TYR A 43 -17.84 -14.20 -2.68
CA TYR A 43 -16.79 -13.19 -2.60
C TYR A 43 -17.24 -12.01 -1.73
N TYR A 44 -16.56 -11.81 -0.60
CA TYR A 44 -16.89 -10.76 0.36
C TYR A 44 -16.27 -9.39 0.03
N GLY A 45 -16.32 -8.98 -1.24
CA GLY A 45 -15.83 -7.68 -1.70
C GLY A 45 -16.82 -6.52 -1.54
N LEU A 46 -16.48 -5.39 -2.15
CA LEU A 46 -17.25 -4.14 -2.04
C LEU A 46 -18.74 -4.29 -2.40
N MET A 47 -19.07 -5.09 -3.41
CA MET A 47 -20.45 -5.30 -3.85
C MET A 47 -21.33 -5.96 -2.77
N ASN A 48 -20.75 -6.88 -1.98
CA ASN A 48 -21.50 -7.69 -1.01
C ASN A 48 -21.41 -7.14 0.42
N LEU A 49 -20.26 -6.58 0.80
CA LEU A 49 -20.02 -6.05 2.16
C LEU A 49 -20.08 -4.52 2.26
N GLY A 50 -20.08 -3.80 1.14
CA GLY A 50 -20.15 -2.34 1.12
C GLY A 50 -19.04 -1.69 1.96
N PHE A 51 -19.37 -0.71 2.80
CA PHE A 51 -18.39 0.01 3.62
C PHE A 51 -17.63 -0.87 4.63
N VAL A 52 -18.15 -2.06 4.98
CA VAL A 52 -17.49 -2.95 5.93
C VAL A 52 -16.14 -3.43 5.38
N ILE A 53 -16.04 -3.74 4.07
CA ILE A 53 -14.77 -4.19 3.50
C ILE A 53 -13.72 -3.08 3.55
N ILE A 54 -14.12 -1.83 3.27
CA ILE A 54 -13.22 -0.66 3.32
C ILE A 54 -12.63 -0.49 4.72
N PHE A 55 -13.45 -0.68 5.76
CA PHE A 55 -13.00 -0.60 7.14
C PHE A 55 -12.02 -1.73 7.49
N LEU A 56 -12.29 -2.96 7.03
CA LEU A 56 -11.40 -4.11 7.24
C LEU A 56 -10.07 -3.93 6.51
N GLU A 57 -10.10 -3.47 5.26
CA GLU A 57 -8.91 -3.13 4.47
C GLU A 57 -8.08 -2.06 5.18
N PHE A 58 -8.70 -0.99 5.66
CA PHE A 58 -8.02 0.06 6.40
C PHE A 58 -7.31 -0.48 7.65
N ILE A 59 -7.97 -1.37 8.43
CA ILE A 59 -7.33 -2.02 9.58
C ILE A 59 -6.14 -2.88 9.13
N GLY A 60 -6.31 -3.67 8.07
CA GLY A 60 -5.23 -4.49 7.51
C GLY A 60 -4.03 -3.64 7.12
N ILE A 61 -4.26 -2.52 6.44
CA ILE A 61 -3.23 -1.57 6.00
C ILE A 61 -2.56 -0.89 7.20
N LEU A 62 -3.33 -0.54 8.22
CA LEU A 62 -2.80 0.05 9.46
C LEU A 62 -1.79 -0.89 10.13
N ILE A 63 -2.04 -2.19 10.12
CA ILE A 63 -1.13 -3.25 10.62
C ILE A 63 0.02 -3.51 9.65
N MET A 64 -0.22 -3.42 8.34
CA MET A 64 0.82 -3.67 7.33
C MET A 64 1.98 -2.67 7.38
N TYR A 65 1.71 -1.40 7.66
CA TYR A 65 2.74 -0.36 7.67
C TYR A 65 3.94 -0.69 8.57
N PRO A 66 3.76 -0.98 9.88
CA PRO A 66 4.89 -1.30 10.77
C PRO A 66 5.63 -2.57 10.36
N MET A 67 4.98 -3.50 9.64
CA MET A 67 5.60 -4.75 9.19
C MET A 67 6.38 -4.60 7.88
N THR A 68 6.05 -3.61 7.05
CA THR A 68 6.56 -3.50 5.67
C THR A 68 7.27 -2.17 5.41
N PHE A 69 6.52 -1.10 5.23
CA PHE A 69 7.06 0.19 4.78
C PHE A 69 7.84 0.91 5.88
N PHE A 70 7.51 0.71 7.15
CA PHE A 70 8.30 1.26 8.25
C PHE A 70 9.75 0.73 8.29
N PRO A 71 10.00 -0.60 8.38
CA PRO A 71 11.37 -1.12 8.37
C PRO A 71 12.08 -0.83 7.04
N LEU A 72 11.37 -0.86 5.91
CA LEU A 72 11.93 -0.47 4.61
C LEU A 72 12.41 0.99 4.63
N THR A 73 11.58 1.90 5.13
CA THR A 73 11.92 3.33 5.24
C THR A 73 13.16 3.52 6.12
N LEU A 74 13.21 2.87 7.29
CA LEU A 74 14.39 2.93 8.15
C LEU A 74 15.66 2.43 7.44
N LEU A 75 15.57 1.29 6.76
CA LEU A 75 16.69 0.69 6.02
C LEU A 75 17.19 1.62 4.91
N LEU A 76 16.26 2.15 4.10
CA LEU A 76 16.60 3.08 3.01
C LEU A 76 17.22 4.37 3.52
N ASN A 77 16.78 4.85 4.68
CA ASN A 77 17.34 6.05 5.29
C ASN A 77 18.74 5.86 5.81
N TRP A 78 19.03 4.64 6.25
CA TRP A 78 20.34 4.28 6.74
C TRP A 78 21.33 4.02 5.59
N GLN A 79 20.92 3.32 4.53
CA GLN A 79 21.83 2.81 3.50
C GLN A 79 21.85 3.61 2.21
N VAL A 80 20.72 4.22 1.83
CA VAL A 80 20.56 4.82 0.50
C VAL A 80 20.64 6.35 0.60
N ARG A 81 21.66 6.94 -0.03
CA ARG A 81 21.83 8.41 -0.07
C ARG A 81 20.95 9.10 -1.11
N SER A 82 20.73 8.46 -2.26
CA SER A 82 19.97 9.05 -3.37
C SER A 82 18.46 8.96 -3.12
N ASN A 83 17.78 10.11 -3.06
CA ASN A 83 16.33 10.16 -2.88
C ASN A 83 15.57 9.55 -4.07
N ILE A 84 16.08 9.73 -5.29
CA ILE A 84 15.48 9.12 -6.50
C ILE A 84 15.51 7.60 -6.37
N LEU A 85 16.65 7.04 -5.93
CA LEU A 85 16.76 5.60 -5.75
C LEU A 85 15.81 5.06 -4.68
N LYS A 86 15.58 5.80 -3.59
CA LYS A 86 14.57 5.42 -2.59
C LYS A 86 13.17 5.35 -3.18
N ILE A 87 12.78 6.35 -3.99
CA ILE A 87 11.48 6.37 -4.66
C ILE A 87 11.33 5.14 -5.56
N VAL A 88 12.34 4.81 -6.36
CA VAL A 88 12.33 3.61 -7.21
C VAL A 88 12.16 2.35 -6.37
N ILE A 89 12.88 2.22 -5.25
CA ILE A 89 12.76 1.05 -4.37
C ILE A 89 11.37 0.98 -3.72
N TYR A 90 10.81 2.10 -3.26
CA TYR A 90 9.43 2.14 -2.77
C TYR A 90 8.45 1.70 -3.85
N THR A 91 8.58 2.19 -5.08
CA THR A 91 7.71 1.80 -6.20
C THR A 91 7.75 0.30 -6.48
N VAL A 92 8.94 -0.29 -6.53
CA VAL A 92 9.10 -1.75 -6.70
C VAL A 92 8.51 -2.52 -5.53
N ALA A 93 8.75 -2.07 -4.30
CA ALA A 93 8.16 -2.68 -3.10
C ALA A 93 6.64 -2.58 -3.11
N GLY A 94 6.08 -1.46 -3.57
CA GLY A 94 4.65 -1.27 -3.79
C GLY A 94 4.09 -2.28 -4.77
N GLY A 95 4.70 -2.43 -5.94
CA GLY A 95 4.28 -3.42 -6.92
C GLY A 95 4.31 -4.86 -6.38
N ALA A 96 5.36 -5.21 -5.62
CA ALA A 96 5.45 -6.51 -4.95
C ALA A 96 4.34 -6.70 -3.89
N SER A 97 4.04 -5.67 -3.09
CA SER A 97 2.91 -5.68 -2.16
C SER A 97 1.58 -5.82 -2.90
N GLY A 98 1.40 -5.17 -4.05
CA GLY A 98 0.21 -5.30 -4.88
C GLY A 98 0.01 -6.73 -5.39
N LEU A 99 1.08 -7.38 -5.86
CA LEU A 99 1.03 -8.79 -6.24
C LEU A 99 0.57 -9.67 -5.06
N TRP A 100 1.17 -9.46 -3.88
CA TRP A 100 0.82 -10.22 -2.68
C TRP A 100 -0.63 -9.99 -2.23
N ILE A 101 -1.08 -8.73 -2.20
CA ILE A 101 -2.46 -8.37 -1.84
C ILE A 101 -3.46 -8.96 -2.84
N PHE A 102 -3.16 -8.93 -4.13
CA PHE A 102 -4.03 -9.52 -5.14
C PHE A 102 -4.20 -11.03 -4.93
N GLN A 103 -3.11 -11.73 -4.61
CA GLN A 103 -3.17 -13.16 -4.28
C GLN A 103 -3.95 -13.41 -2.99
N LEU A 104 -3.80 -12.55 -1.99
CA LEU A 104 -4.54 -12.65 -0.72
C LEU A 104 -6.05 -12.46 -0.91
N LEU A 105 -6.46 -11.53 -1.80
CA LEU A 105 -7.88 -11.21 -2.01
C LEU A 105 -8.57 -12.14 -3.01
N TYR A 106 -7.86 -12.59 -4.05
CA TYR A 106 -8.46 -13.30 -5.19
C TYR A 106 -7.87 -14.68 -5.48
N GLY A 107 -6.73 -15.02 -4.86
CA GLY A 107 -6.00 -16.25 -5.14
C GLY A 107 -6.58 -17.51 -4.49
N ASP A 108 -7.58 -17.37 -3.62
CA ASP A 108 -8.24 -18.49 -2.96
C ASP A 108 -8.93 -19.44 -3.96
N PHE A 109 -9.12 -20.70 -3.52
CA PHE A 109 -9.77 -21.78 -4.29
C PHE A 109 -9.10 -22.07 -5.65
N ASP A 110 -7.77 -22.24 -5.66
CA ASP A 110 -7.00 -22.54 -6.88
C ASP A 110 -7.19 -21.49 -7.99
N ASN A 111 -7.12 -20.21 -7.62
CA ASN A 111 -7.34 -19.08 -8.52
C ASN A 111 -8.72 -19.08 -9.20
N TYR A 112 -9.73 -19.66 -8.55
CA TYR A 112 -11.11 -19.74 -9.04
C TYR A 112 -11.63 -18.36 -9.47
N PHE A 113 -11.45 -17.33 -8.62
CA PHE A 113 -11.90 -15.99 -8.96
C PHE A 113 -11.08 -15.38 -10.09
N VAL A 114 -9.76 -15.54 -10.08
CA VAL A 114 -8.88 -14.98 -11.11
C VAL A 114 -9.20 -15.54 -12.49
N THR A 115 -9.33 -16.86 -12.61
CA THR A 115 -9.59 -17.54 -13.88
C THR A 115 -11.06 -17.43 -14.29
N GLY A 116 -11.98 -17.60 -13.36
CA GLY A 116 -13.42 -17.55 -13.60
C GLY A 116 -13.93 -16.17 -14.01
N TYR A 117 -13.33 -15.10 -13.48
CA TYR A 117 -13.73 -13.71 -13.74
C TYR A 117 -12.73 -12.91 -14.58
N GLY A 118 -11.65 -13.54 -15.05
CA GLY A 118 -10.64 -12.89 -15.89
C GLY A 118 -9.97 -11.70 -15.21
N LEU A 119 -9.66 -11.84 -13.92
CA LEU A 119 -9.07 -10.76 -13.12
C LEU A 119 -7.62 -10.52 -13.57
N ASN A 120 -7.21 -9.26 -13.61
CA ASN A 120 -5.88 -8.89 -14.06
C ASN A 120 -4.97 -8.48 -12.89
N VAL A 121 -4.03 -9.35 -12.55
CA VAL A 121 -3.02 -9.08 -11.50
C VAL A 121 -2.17 -7.82 -11.80
N SER A 122 -1.98 -7.49 -13.08
CA SER A 122 -1.22 -6.31 -13.50
C SER A 122 -1.89 -5.01 -13.04
N THR A 123 -3.23 -4.99 -12.96
CA THR A 123 -3.99 -3.86 -12.40
C THR A 123 -3.54 -3.56 -10.97
N SER A 124 -3.42 -4.61 -10.14
CA SER A 124 -2.94 -4.48 -8.77
C SER A 124 -1.52 -3.95 -8.70
N ILE A 125 -0.61 -4.58 -9.45
CA ILE A 125 0.80 -4.22 -9.46
C ILE A 125 0.97 -2.74 -9.83
N VAL A 126 0.27 -2.26 -10.86
CA VAL A 126 0.36 -0.87 -11.31
C VAL A 126 -0.18 0.09 -10.25
N ILE A 127 -1.35 -0.18 -9.69
CA ILE A 127 -1.99 0.69 -8.70
C ILE A 127 -1.12 0.81 -7.43
N PHE A 128 -0.65 -0.31 -6.89
CA PHE A 128 0.19 -0.30 -5.70
C PHE A 128 1.61 0.25 -5.97
N SER A 129 2.15 0.04 -7.17
CA SER A 129 3.40 0.70 -7.58
C SER A 129 3.25 2.23 -7.59
N PHE A 130 2.14 2.73 -8.13
CA PHE A 130 1.85 4.16 -8.16
C PHE A 130 1.59 4.71 -6.74
N ALA A 131 0.85 4.00 -5.91
CA ALA A 131 0.67 4.34 -4.50
C ALA A 131 2.01 4.50 -3.76
N ALA A 132 2.93 3.54 -3.94
CA ALA A 132 4.23 3.58 -3.30
C ALA A 132 5.17 4.64 -3.90
N PHE A 133 5.02 4.96 -5.19
CA PHE A 133 5.68 6.12 -5.80
C PHE A 133 5.26 7.42 -5.10
N LEU A 134 3.96 7.63 -4.89
CA LEU A 134 3.44 8.80 -4.17
C LEU A 134 3.96 8.84 -2.73
N TYR A 135 3.97 7.69 -2.04
CA TYR A 135 4.56 7.56 -0.70
C TYR A 135 6.03 8.02 -0.68
N GLY A 136 6.84 7.53 -1.63
CA GLY A 136 8.25 7.92 -1.75
C GLY A 136 8.43 9.42 -2.04
N GLY A 137 7.53 10.01 -2.84
CA GLY A 137 7.50 11.45 -3.08
C GLY A 137 7.22 12.24 -1.80
N VAL A 138 6.29 11.78 -0.95
CA VAL A 138 6.02 12.40 0.34
C VAL A 138 7.19 12.27 1.30
N ASP A 139 7.84 11.10 1.38
CA ASP A 139 9.07 10.92 2.18
C ASP A 139 10.16 11.91 1.77
N PHE A 140 10.39 12.06 0.47
CA PHE A 140 11.33 13.06 -0.06
C PHE A 140 10.97 14.50 0.34
N LEU A 141 9.70 14.89 0.21
CA LEU A 141 9.24 16.23 0.59
C LEU A 141 9.40 16.48 2.09
N LEU A 142 8.98 15.54 2.94
CA LEU A 142 9.07 15.66 4.39
C LEU A 142 10.53 15.78 4.86
N ARG A 143 11.46 15.02 4.26
CA ARG A 143 12.90 15.16 4.55
C ARG A 143 13.43 16.53 4.19
N THR A 144 13.03 17.05 3.04
CA THR A 144 13.47 18.36 2.56
C THR A 144 13.00 19.48 3.47
N ILE A 145 11.80 19.36 4.03
CA ILE A 145 11.25 20.32 5.00
C ILE A 145 11.91 20.19 6.37
N THR A 146 12.19 18.96 6.82
CA THR A 146 12.70 18.69 8.17
C THR A 146 14.22 18.92 8.32
N ASN A 147 14.97 18.89 7.22
CA ASN A 147 16.41 19.17 7.19
C ASN A 147 16.74 20.66 7.00
N LYS A 148 15.74 21.52 6.74
CA LYS A 148 15.87 22.97 6.88
C LYS A 148 15.68 23.37 8.34
#